data_AF-A0A9N9V0Q4-F1
#
_entry.id   AF-A0A9N9V0Q4-F1
#
_cell.length_a   1.000
_cell.length_b   1.000
_cell.length_c   1.000
_cell.angle_alpha   90.00
_cell.angle_beta   90.00
_cell.angle_gamma   90.00
#
_symmetry.space_group_name_H-M   'P 1'
#
loop_
_entity.id
_entity.type
_entity.pdbx_description
1 polymer ?
#
loop_
_entity_poly.entity_id
_entity_poly.type
_entity_poly.pdbx_seq_one_letter_code
_entity_poly.pdbx_strand_id
1 'polypeptide(L)'
;MASNDAPQRLGVPSRNPLPLSASQESQVRDIYYARVRKLCSDEIKAFADCALGRTFTVSFQCREQHREMNSCLTRFATPAEHDAAREEWFAMRLERQRERERKARMAAAQEEFLREWWALPEEVRLSRPKPEGIESRPERVGGMPAAQASSSSSSSSSGR
;
A
#
# COMPACT_ATOMS: atom_id res chain seq x y z
N MET A 1 -17.07 -29.92 -13.80
CA MET A 1 -15.74 -29.79 -14.44
C MET A 1 -15.05 -28.60 -13.79
N ALA A 2 -14.12 -28.86 -12.86
CA ALA A 2 -13.42 -27.80 -12.14
C ALA A 2 -12.30 -27.24 -13.02
N SER A 3 -12.35 -25.94 -13.28
CA SER A 3 -11.32 -25.20 -14.01
C SER A 3 -10.03 -25.20 -13.19
N ASN A 4 -8.98 -25.76 -13.79
CA ASN A 4 -7.65 -25.82 -13.22
C ASN A 4 -6.92 -24.51 -13.57
N ASP A 5 -7.05 -23.49 -12.71
CA ASP A 5 -6.38 -22.20 -12.87
C ASP A 5 -4.97 -22.29 -12.27
N ALA A 6 -4.04 -22.85 -13.04
CA ALA A 6 -2.63 -22.83 -12.70
C ALA A 6 -2.03 -21.47 -13.11
N PRO A 7 -1.28 -20.78 -12.25
CA PRO A 7 -0.66 -19.50 -12.61
C PRO A 7 0.31 -19.72 -13.78
N GLN A 8 0.08 -18.98 -14.85
CA GLN A 8 0.86 -19.02 -16.09
C GLN A 8 2.33 -18.69 -15.76
N ARG A 9 3.21 -19.69 -15.82
CA ARG A 9 4.64 -19.50 -15.61
C ARG A 9 5.17 -18.51 -16.64
N LEU A 10 5.67 -17.37 -16.16
CA LEU A 10 6.29 -16.34 -16.98
C LEU A 10 7.39 -17.01 -17.83
N GLY A 11 7.32 -16.84 -19.16
CA GLY A 11 8.27 -17.41 -20.11
C GLY A 11 9.65 -16.78 -20.01
N VAL A 12 10.42 -17.15 -18.99
CA VAL A 12 11.82 -16.75 -18.84
C VAL A 12 12.72 -17.67 -19.69
N PRO A 13 13.63 -17.13 -20.53
CA PRO A 13 14.51 -17.93 -21.36
C PRO A 13 15.62 -18.55 -20.50
N SER A 14 15.73 -19.88 -20.57
CA SER A 14 16.70 -20.74 -19.90
C SER A 14 16.44 -21.08 -18.43
N ARG A 15 16.75 -22.34 -18.08
CA ARG A 15 16.78 -22.88 -16.71
C ARG A 15 17.91 -22.28 -15.85
N ASN A 16 18.75 -21.43 -16.43
CA ASN A 16 19.80 -20.75 -15.68
C ASN A 16 19.23 -19.43 -15.15
N PRO A 17 19.12 -19.23 -13.82
CA PRO A 17 18.59 -18.00 -13.28
C PRO A 17 19.45 -16.82 -13.74
N LEU A 18 18.79 -15.78 -14.27
CA LEU A 18 19.44 -14.51 -14.62
C LEU A 18 20.22 -14.01 -13.40
N PRO A 19 21.51 -13.62 -13.55
CA PRO A 19 22.31 -13.16 -12.42
C PRO A 19 21.71 -11.85 -11.88
N LEU A 20 21.23 -11.91 -10.64
CA LEU A 20 20.69 -10.76 -9.93
C LEU A 20 21.80 -10.06 -9.13
N SER A 21 21.63 -8.76 -8.85
CA SER A 21 22.52 -8.08 -7.92
C SER A 21 22.29 -8.60 -6.50
N ALA A 22 23.30 -8.49 -5.62
CA ALA A 22 23.21 -9.00 -4.24
C ALA A 22 21.98 -8.46 -3.47
N SER A 23 21.59 -7.20 -3.71
CA SER A 23 20.41 -6.60 -3.10
C SER A 23 19.09 -7.13 -3.69
N GLN A 24 19.08 -7.55 -4.96
CA GLN A 24 17.91 -8.18 -5.57
C GLN A 24 17.75 -9.61 -5.04
N GLU A 25 18.85 -10.34 -4.89
CA GLU A 25 18.84 -11.68 -4.30
C GLU A 25 18.37 -11.66 -2.84
N SER A 26 18.72 -10.64 -2.05
CA SER A 26 18.22 -10.53 -0.68
C SER A 26 16.69 -10.38 -0.65
N GLN A 27 16.11 -9.57 -1.56
CA GLN A 27 14.65 -9.42 -1.67
C GLN A 27 13.95 -10.72 -2.08
N VAL A 28 14.57 -11.49 -2.98
CA VAL A 28 14.08 -12.83 -3.34
C VAL A 28 14.12 -13.77 -2.14
N ARG A 29 15.22 -13.75 -1.36
CA ARG A 29 15.34 -14.56 -0.13
C ARG A 29 14.27 -14.18 0.89
N ASP A 30 13.92 -12.91 1.01
CA ASP A 30 12.86 -12.48 1.92
C ASP A 30 11.49 -13.05 1.53
N ILE A 31 11.15 -13.05 0.24
CA ILE A 31 9.91 -13.67 -0.29
C ILE A 31 9.93 -15.18 -0.04
N TYR A 32 11.06 -15.83 -0.35
CA TYR A 32 11.27 -17.26 -0.11
C TYR A 32 11.07 -17.63 1.37
N TYR A 33 11.73 -16.93 2.29
CA TYR A 33 11.58 -17.21 3.72
C TYR A 33 10.17 -16.88 4.21
N ALA A 34 9.53 -15.84 3.70
CA ALA A 34 8.14 -15.55 4.04
C ALA A 34 7.20 -16.69 3.61
N ARG A 35 7.42 -17.29 2.44
CA ARG A 35 6.64 -18.43 1.95
C ARG A 35 6.88 -19.69 2.78
N VAL A 36 8.14 -20.04 3.05
CA VAL A 36 8.48 -21.21 3.87
C VAL A 36 7.92 -21.06 5.29
N ARG A 37 7.99 -19.86 5.89
CA ARG A 37 7.40 -19.61 7.21
C ARG A 37 5.88 -19.69 7.22
N LYS A 38 5.21 -19.34 6.11
CA LYS A 38 3.75 -19.54 5.97
C LYS A 38 3.37 -21.01 5.94
N LEU A 39 4.19 -21.86 5.31
CA LEU A 39 3.95 -23.32 5.26
C LEU A 39 4.23 -23.99 6.61
N CYS A 40 5.23 -23.51 7.35
CA CYS A 40 5.61 -24.03 8.67
C CYS A 40 5.01 -23.21 9.84
N SER A 41 3.88 -22.53 9.65
CA SER A 41 3.33 -21.60 10.65
C SER A 41 3.05 -22.27 11.99
N ASP A 42 2.57 -23.51 11.95
CA ASP A 42 2.13 -24.25 13.14
C ASP A 42 3.33 -24.64 14.00
N GLU A 43 4.40 -25.14 13.39
CA GLU A 43 5.64 -25.50 14.10
C GLU A 43 6.37 -24.27 14.65
N ILE A 44 6.37 -23.17 13.88
CA ILE A 44 6.93 -21.89 14.33
C ILE A 44 6.14 -21.38 15.54
N LYS A 45 4.81 -21.51 15.52
CA LYS A 45 3.94 -21.11 16.63
C LYS A 45 4.19 -21.97 17.87
N ALA A 46 4.30 -23.28 17.73
CA ALA A 46 4.61 -24.18 18.85
C ALA A 46 5.97 -23.83 19.50
N PHE A 47 6.98 -23.50 18.68
CA PHE A 47 8.26 -23.01 19.19
C PHE A 47 8.12 -21.64 19.88
N ALA A 48 7.37 -20.72 19.29
CA ALA A 48 7.13 -19.40 19.86
C ALA A 48 6.43 -19.51 21.23
N ASP A 49 5.38 -20.32 21.33
CA ASP A 49 4.63 -20.54 22.56
C ASP A 49 5.51 -21.12 23.68
N CYS A 50 6.46 -22.01 23.36
CA CYS A 50 7.45 -22.50 24.32
C CYS A 50 8.46 -21.41 24.74
N ALA A 51 8.85 -20.54 23.80
CA ALA A 51 9.79 -19.46 24.04
C ALA A 51 9.18 -18.26 24.80
N LEU A 52 7.84 -18.13 24.85
CA LEU A 52 7.17 -17.09 25.63
C LEU A 52 7.56 -17.21 27.12
N GLY A 53 8.25 -16.20 27.64
CA GLY A 53 8.67 -16.14 29.04
C GLY A 53 9.97 -16.88 29.38
N ARG A 54 10.65 -17.47 28.39
CA ARG A 54 11.99 -18.05 28.54
C ARG A 54 12.91 -17.25 27.63
N THR A 55 13.89 -16.52 28.16
CA THR A 55 14.84 -15.74 27.33
C THR A 55 16.20 -16.44 27.28
N PHE A 56 16.68 -16.90 28.43
CA PHE A 56 18.02 -17.50 28.55
C PHE A 56 18.02 -19.03 28.40
N THR A 57 16.92 -19.71 28.72
CA THR A 57 16.85 -21.18 28.77
C THR A 57 16.15 -21.82 27.57
N VAL A 58 15.75 -21.04 26.57
CA VAL A 58 15.01 -21.51 25.36
C VAL A 58 15.77 -22.63 24.64
N SER A 59 17.07 -22.44 24.42
CA SER A 59 17.92 -23.38 23.68
C SER A 59 18.05 -24.76 24.31
N PHE A 60 17.66 -24.90 25.58
CA PHE A 60 17.64 -26.18 26.30
C PHE A 60 16.22 -26.69 26.53
N GLN A 61 15.31 -25.81 26.96
CA GLN A 61 13.96 -26.23 27.30
C GLN A 61 13.06 -26.44 26.09
N CYS A 62 13.22 -25.63 25.04
CA CYS A 62 12.41 -25.70 23.82
C CYS A 62 13.12 -26.46 22.70
N ARG A 63 14.04 -27.37 23.06
CA ARG A 63 14.86 -28.12 22.09
C ARG A 63 14.05 -28.99 21.16
N GLU A 64 12.98 -29.59 21.66
CA GLU A 64 12.10 -30.48 20.91
C GLU A 64 11.32 -29.69 19.86
N GLN A 65 10.63 -28.63 20.28
CA GLN A 65 9.88 -27.74 19.38
C GLN A 65 10.80 -27.08 18.35
N HIS A 66 12.03 -26.73 18.75
CA HIS A 66 13.04 -26.20 17.83
C HIS A 66 13.47 -27.23 16.77
N ARG A 67 13.54 -28.53 17.09
CA ARG A 67 13.87 -29.58 16.12
C ARG A 67 12.72 -29.81 15.13
N GLU A 68 11.49 -29.88 15.62
CA GLU A 68 10.31 -30.02 14.75
C GLU A 68 10.16 -28.84 13.79
N MET A 69 10.31 -27.61 14.29
CA MET A 69 10.33 -26.41 13.46
C MET A 69 11.42 -26.48 12.38
N ASN A 70 12.66 -26.83 12.74
CA ASN A 70 13.75 -26.93 11.76
C ASN A 70 13.58 -28.08 10.77
N SER A 71 12.96 -29.18 11.19
CA SER A 71 12.59 -30.29 10.32
C SER A 71 11.61 -29.82 9.23
N CYS A 72 10.56 -29.08 9.61
CA CYS A 72 9.63 -28.48 8.66
C CYS A 72 10.33 -27.50 7.72
N LEU A 73 11.15 -26.58 8.27
CA LEU A 73 11.85 -25.58 7.47
C LEU A 73 12.76 -26.22 6.42
N THR A 74 13.49 -27.27 6.79
CA THR A 74 14.42 -27.96 5.89
C THR A 74 13.68 -28.75 4.81
N ARG A 75 12.50 -29.30 5.13
CA ARG A 75 11.64 -30.00 4.16
C ARG A 75 11.16 -29.09 3.03
N PHE A 76 10.80 -27.85 3.34
CA PHE A 76 10.34 -26.87 2.34
C PHE A 76 11.48 -26.02 1.76
N ALA A 77 12.70 -26.15 2.30
CA ALA A 77 13.87 -25.44 1.80
C ALA A 77 14.42 -26.04 0.49
N THR A 78 13.58 -26.11 -0.52
CA THR A 78 13.91 -26.72 -1.82
C THR A 78 14.33 -25.66 -2.83
N PRO A 79 15.22 -26.00 -3.79
CA PRO A 79 15.54 -25.11 -4.90
C PRO A 79 14.31 -24.70 -5.72
N ALA A 80 13.31 -25.59 -5.82
CA ALA A 80 12.06 -25.31 -6.53
C ALA A 80 11.25 -24.16 -5.89
N GLU A 81 11.17 -24.11 -4.56
CA GLU A 81 10.52 -23.00 -3.86
C GLU A 81 11.32 -21.70 -4.02
N HIS A 82 12.64 -21.78 -4.06
CA HIS A 82 13.49 -20.62 -4.30
C HIS A 82 13.28 -20.04 -5.71
N ASP A 83 13.16 -20.89 -6.73
CA ASP A 83 12.87 -20.43 -8.09
C ASP A 83 11.44 -19.89 -8.23
N ALA A 84 10.47 -20.50 -7.56
CA ALA A 84 9.11 -19.96 -7.52
C ALA A 84 9.02 -18.61 -6.78
N ALA A 85 9.90 -18.35 -5.80
CA ALA A 85 10.03 -17.05 -5.16
C ALA A 85 10.70 -16.01 -6.08
N ARG A 86 11.65 -16.43 -6.93
CA ARG A 86 12.20 -15.56 -8.00
C ARG A 86 11.12 -15.15 -8.99
N GLU A 87 10.33 -16.11 -9.48
CA GLU A 87 9.23 -15.85 -10.40
C GLU A 87 8.23 -14.84 -9.82
N GLU A 88 7.86 -14.99 -8.55
CA GLU A 88 7.00 -14.04 -7.83
C GLU A 88 7.64 -12.64 -7.73
N TRP A 89 8.93 -12.56 -7.40
CA TRP A 89 9.64 -11.28 -7.33
C TRP A 89 9.65 -10.56 -8.69
N PHE A 90 9.89 -11.28 -9.77
CA PHE A 90 9.82 -10.74 -11.13
C PHE A 90 8.40 -10.28 -11.49
N ALA A 91 7.38 -11.07 -11.15
CA ALA A 91 5.97 -10.72 -11.38
C ALA A 91 5.59 -9.43 -10.65
N MET A 92 5.93 -9.30 -9.37
CA MET A 92 5.70 -8.10 -8.56
C MET A 92 6.40 -6.87 -9.15
N ARG A 93 7.64 -7.02 -9.64
CA ARG A 93 8.38 -5.93 -10.29
C ARG A 93 7.69 -5.46 -11.57
N LEU A 94 7.26 -6.41 -12.41
CA LEU A 94 6.54 -6.11 -13.65
C LEU A 94 5.18 -5.46 -13.38
N GLU A 95 4.47 -5.91 -12.35
CA GLU A 95 3.21 -5.31 -11.93
C GLU A 95 3.39 -3.86 -11.46
N ARG A 96 4.41 -3.58 -10.63
CA ARG A 96 4.75 -2.20 -10.22
C ARG A 96 5.09 -1.32 -11.41
N GLN A 97 5.74 -1.87 -12.44
CA GLN A 97 6.03 -1.12 -13.66
C GLN A 97 4.74 -0.79 -14.42
N ARG A 98 3.87 -1.78 -14.64
CA ARG A 98 2.56 -1.59 -15.29
C ARG A 98 1.68 -0.58 -14.55
N GLU A 99 1.71 -0.59 -13.21
CA GLU A 99 0.97 0.36 -12.40
C GLU A 99 1.50 1.80 -12.58
N ARG A 100 2.83 1.97 -12.65
CA ARG A 100 3.46 3.27 -12.93
C ARG A 100 3.10 3.78 -14.32
N GLU A 101 3.14 2.92 -15.33
CA GLU A 101 2.73 3.26 -16.70
C GLU A 101 1.25 3.67 -16.77
N ARG A 102 0.38 2.94 -16.07
CA ARG A 102 -1.06 3.28 -15.96
C ARG A 102 -1.27 4.64 -15.29
N LYS A 103 -0.58 4.89 -14.17
CA LYS A 103 -0.64 6.18 -13.45
C LYS A 103 -0.09 7.32 -14.31
N ALA A 104 1.01 7.10 -15.02
CA ALA A 104 1.59 8.08 -15.94
C ALA A 104 0.63 8.42 -17.10
N ARG A 105 -0.05 7.40 -17.68
CA ARG A 105 -1.06 7.61 -18.71
C ARG A 105 -2.26 8.40 -18.21
N MET A 106 -2.74 8.10 -17.01
CA MET A 106 -3.82 8.86 -16.37
C MET A 106 -3.40 10.30 -16.07
N ALA A 107 -2.17 10.51 -15.58
CA ALA A 107 -1.63 11.83 -15.31
C ALA A 107 -1.48 12.66 -16.60
N ALA A 108 -1.01 12.06 -17.69
CA ALA A 108 -0.93 12.72 -19.00
C ALA A 108 -2.31 13.09 -19.54
N ALA A 109 -3.29 12.19 -19.45
CA ALA A 109 -4.67 12.50 -19.83
C ALA A 109 -5.28 13.61 -18.95
N GLN A 110 -4.96 13.61 -17.66
CA GLN A 110 -5.38 14.67 -16.74
C GLN A 110 -4.71 16.01 -17.10
N GLU A 111 -3.43 16.02 -17.48
CA GLU A 111 -2.72 17.21 -17.93
C GLU A 111 -3.30 17.76 -19.24
N GLU A 112 -3.62 16.89 -20.22
CA GLU A 112 -4.30 17.27 -21.46
C GLU A 112 -5.68 17.88 -21.18
N PHE A 113 -6.47 17.24 -20.32
CA PHE A 113 -7.76 17.78 -19.89
C PHE A 113 -7.64 19.12 -19.17
N LEU A 114 -6.67 19.26 -18.25
CA LEU A 114 -6.40 20.52 -17.57
C LEU A 114 -5.97 21.61 -18.55
N ARG A 115 -5.12 21.27 -19.52
CA ARG A 115 -4.67 22.19 -20.56
C ARG A 115 -5.83 22.67 -21.41
N GLU A 116 -6.71 21.78 -21.87
CA GLU A 116 -7.90 22.13 -22.64
C GLU A 116 -8.88 22.99 -21.84
N TRP A 117 -9.16 22.62 -20.60
CA TRP A 117 -10.10 23.32 -19.72
C TRP A 117 -9.60 24.72 -19.28
N TRP A 118 -8.28 24.91 -19.13
CA TRP A 118 -7.68 26.19 -18.73
C TRP A 118 -7.10 27.03 -19.89
N ALA A 119 -7.16 26.54 -21.13
CA ALA A 119 -6.79 27.27 -22.34
C ALA A 119 -7.90 28.24 -22.81
N LEU A 120 -8.32 29.16 -21.93
CA LEU A 120 -9.09 30.32 -22.37
C LEU A 120 -8.26 31.14 -23.38
N PRO A 121 -8.80 31.44 -24.59
CA PRO A 121 -8.20 32.46 -25.47
C PRO A 121 -7.93 33.73 -24.67
N GLU A 122 -6.82 34.42 -24.98
CA GLU A 122 -6.41 35.68 -24.33
C GLU A 122 -7.59 36.68 -24.23
N GLU A 123 -8.46 36.64 -25.24
CA GLU A 123 -9.72 37.38 -25.38
C GLU A 123 -10.69 37.20 -24.21
N VAL A 124 -10.83 35.97 -23.68
CA VAL A 124 -11.75 35.64 -22.59
C VAL A 124 -11.13 35.93 -21.20
N ARG A 125 -9.79 35.93 -21.12
CA ARG A 125 -9.06 36.40 -19.93
C ARG A 125 -9.19 37.92 -19.75
N LEU A 126 -9.04 38.68 -20.84
CA LEU A 126 -9.14 40.15 -20.82
C LEU A 126 -10.60 40.65 -20.68
N SER A 127 -11.58 39.90 -21.18
CA SER A 127 -13.00 40.28 -21.08
C SER A 127 -13.65 39.89 -19.74
N ARG A 128 -12.93 39.23 -18.84
CA ARG A 128 -13.42 39.01 -17.49
C ARG A 128 -13.41 40.35 -16.73
N PRO A 129 -14.58 40.90 -16.34
CA PRO A 129 -14.59 42.13 -15.55
C PRO A 129 -13.84 41.88 -14.25
N LYS A 130 -12.97 42.82 -13.89
CA LYS A 130 -12.30 42.84 -12.58
C LYS A 130 -13.40 42.67 -11.53
N PRO A 131 -13.29 41.71 -10.58
CA PRO A 131 -14.30 41.58 -9.56
C PRO A 131 -14.20 42.78 -8.62
N GLU A 132 -14.91 43.84 -8.97
CA GLU A 132 -15.11 44.98 -8.11
C GLU A 132 -16.20 44.57 -7.11
N GLY A 133 -15.77 44.26 -5.89
CA GLY A 133 -16.68 43.88 -4.80
C GLY A 133 -16.97 42.39 -4.71
N ILE A 134 -15.97 41.57 -4.37
CA ILE A 134 -16.24 40.35 -3.60
C ILE A 134 -16.32 40.81 -2.15
N GLU A 135 -17.47 41.33 -1.73
CA GLU A 135 -17.79 41.31 -0.32
C GLU A 135 -17.82 39.84 0.10
N SER A 136 -16.99 39.53 1.07
CA SER A 136 -16.76 38.21 1.64
C SER A 136 -18.07 37.63 2.19
N ARG A 137 -18.83 36.92 1.35
CA ARG A 137 -19.86 36.00 1.83
C ARG A 137 -19.14 34.73 2.29
N PRO A 138 -19.12 34.41 3.59
CA PRO A 138 -18.54 33.15 4.04
C PRO A 138 -19.41 32.00 3.50
N GLU A 139 -18.78 31.12 2.74
CA GLU A 139 -19.43 29.95 2.16
C GLU A 139 -19.84 28.98 3.28
N ARG A 140 -21.13 28.69 3.39
CA ARG A 140 -21.68 27.80 4.43
C ARG A 140 -21.67 26.36 3.91
N VAL A 141 -20.76 25.55 4.43
CA VAL A 141 -20.80 24.08 4.27
C VAL A 141 -21.03 23.45 5.65
N GLY A 142 -22.25 22.92 5.85
CA GLY A 142 -22.65 22.14 7.04
C GLY A 142 -23.21 22.96 8.22
N GLY A 143 -24.55 22.99 8.39
CA GLY A 143 -25.21 23.42 9.64
C GLY A 143 -26.11 24.66 9.53
N MET A 144 -27.31 24.57 10.10
CA MET A 144 -28.54 25.39 9.93
C MET A 144 -28.40 26.93 10.04
N PRO A 145 -29.34 27.71 9.44
CA PRO A 145 -29.39 29.17 9.63
C PRO A 145 -29.79 29.55 11.07
N ALA A 146 -29.15 30.61 11.60
CA ALA A 146 -29.43 31.14 12.93
C ALA A 146 -30.91 31.54 13.07
N ALA A 147 -31.58 31.02 14.10
CA ALA A 147 -32.95 31.34 14.43
C ALA A 147 -33.07 32.84 14.75
N GLN A 148 -34.08 33.46 14.15
CA GLN A 148 -34.49 34.82 14.40
C GLN A 148 -35.01 34.90 15.84
N ALA A 149 -34.22 35.43 16.78
CA ALA A 149 -34.69 35.76 18.11
C ALA A 149 -35.16 37.21 18.12
N SER A 150 -36.44 37.40 17.80
CA SER A 150 -37.19 38.60 18.16
C SER A 150 -37.39 38.68 19.67
N SER A 151 -37.15 39.88 20.20
CA SER A 151 -37.72 40.48 21.43
C SER A 151 -37.45 39.82 22.80
N SER A 152 -36.62 40.48 23.60
CA SER A 152 -36.96 40.80 25.01
C SER A 152 -36.03 41.88 25.58
N SER A 153 -36.67 42.99 25.94
CA SER A 153 -36.24 44.11 26.78
C SER A 153 -35.33 43.78 27.97
N SER A 154 -34.43 44.70 28.34
CA SER A 154 -34.43 45.43 29.65
C SER A 154 -33.13 46.23 29.89
N SER A 155 -33.29 47.56 30.01
CA SER A 155 -32.85 48.42 31.13
C SER A 155 -31.35 48.55 31.52
N SER A 156 -30.85 49.80 31.49
CA SER A 156 -30.36 50.58 32.66
C SER A 156 -29.02 51.34 32.48
N SER A 157 -29.15 52.68 32.50
CA SER A 157 -28.38 53.68 33.27
C SER A 157 -26.85 53.86 33.15
N SER A 158 -26.45 55.13 32.90
CA SER A 158 -25.40 55.97 33.53
C SER A 158 -24.63 56.76 32.46
N GLY A 159 -24.36 58.05 32.52
CA GLY A 159 -24.53 59.09 33.53
C GLY A 159 -23.42 60.15 33.34
N ARG A 160 -23.79 61.42 33.59
CA ARG A 160 -23.00 62.67 33.65
C ARG A 160 -22.79 63.44 32.35
#